data_AF-A0A7C1QAC1-F1
#
_entry.id   AF-A0A7C1QAC1-F1
#
_cell.length_a   1.000
_cell.length_b   1.000
_cell.length_c   1.000
_cell.angle_alpha   90.00
_cell.angle_beta   90.00
_cell.angle_gamma   90.00
#
_symmetry.space_group_name_H-M   'P 1'
#
loop_
_entity.id
_entity.type
_entity.pdbx_description
1 polymer ?
#
loop_
_entity_poly.entity_id
_entity_poly.type
_entity_poly.pdbx_seq_one_letter_code
_entity_poly.pdbx_strand_id
1 'polypeptide(L)'
;MYCYKPVVNSYTNIRSKVDKHLFVDSRKLFDTPFVYLCMDEGFELTEIEARNFGEYLRKGGFAVLDNGKPQDEFSSAEASLRRMLRDSLGKDAKFLPIPNNHPVYHCFFDFDDGPPQGAEIAISVVSTITVYTFGNFNNFTMSKQVFYLEGITIDDRLVAIYSDKGYGKKWADTVKNEPQLKMGVNMVVFALTQEGSIAQQKMDFFSSVQ
;
A
#
# COMPACT_ATOMS: atom_id res chain seq x y z
N MET A 1 8.58 7.07 5.64
CA MET A 1 7.30 7.02 6.38
C MET A 1 7.24 8.06 7.51
N TYR A 2 7.28 9.37 7.21
CA TYR A 2 7.15 10.44 8.22
C TYR A 2 5.79 11.16 8.17
N CYS A 3 5.09 11.17 7.03
CA CYS A 3 3.89 11.99 6.84
C CYS A 3 2.57 11.34 7.29
N TYR A 4 2.53 10.02 7.51
CA TYR A 4 1.28 9.28 7.75
C TYR A 4 0.83 9.27 9.22
N LYS A 5 1.75 9.46 10.17
CA LYS A 5 1.47 9.40 11.62
C LYS A 5 0.48 10.48 12.13
N PRO A 6 0.62 11.77 11.75
CA PRO A 6 -0.29 12.81 12.24
C PRO A 6 -1.73 12.60 11.73
N VAL A 7 -1.87 12.05 10.53
CA VAL A 7 -3.15 11.94 9.80
C VAL A 7 -4.05 10.86 10.40
N VAL A 8 -3.53 9.66 10.66
CA VAL A 8 -4.33 8.61 11.33
C VAL A 8 -4.81 9.11 12.69
N ASN A 9 -3.93 9.78 13.45
CA ASN A 9 -4.28 10.30 14.77
C ASN A 9 -5.23 11.52 14.72
N SER A 10 -5.24 12.29 13.63
CA SER A 10 -6.12 13.45 13.51
C SER A 10 -7.53 13.08 13.08
N TYR A 11 -7.67 12.00 12.28
CA TYR A 11 -8.96 11.51 11.82
C TYR A 11 -9.54 10.39 12.70
N THR A 12 -8.71 9.71 13.48
CA THR A 12 -9.13 8.58 14.31
C THR A 12 -8.58 8.72 15.73
N ASN A 13 -9.28 8.13 16.71
CA ASN A 13 -8.76 8.00 18.08
C ASN A 13 -7.70 6.87 18.22
N ILE A 14 -7.11 6.40 17.12
CA ILE A 14 -6.11 5.32 17.14
C ILE A 14 -4.75 5.89 17.52
N ARG A 15 -4.13 5.37 18.59
CA ARG A 15 -2.75 5.72 18.96
C ARG A 15 -1.75 4.97 18.08
N SER A 16 -1.25 5.61 17.02
CA SER A 16 -0.26 5.01 16.11
C SER A 16 1.20 5.17 16.57
N LYS A 17 1.99 4.09 16.52
CA LYS A 17 3.46 4.11 16.65
C LYS A 17 4.08 3.65 15.33
N VAL A 18 4.67 4.57 14.59
CA VAL A 18 5.39 4.27 13.34
C VAL A 18 6.82 3.88 13.68
N ASP A 19 7.21 2.64 13.34
CA ASP A 19 8.60 2.20 13.34
C ASP A 19 9.14 2.29 11.91
N LYS A 20 10.27 2.97 11.73
CA LYS A 20 10.84 3.23 10.39
C LYS A 20 11.69 2.07 9.87
N HIS A 21 12.06 1.14 10.73
CA HIS A 21 12.88 -0.02 10.41
C HIS A 21 12.25 -1.26 11.05
N LEU A 22 11.03 -1.59 10.61
CA LEU A 22 10.46 -2.89 10.95
C LEU A 22 11.06 -3.93 10.02
N PHE A 23 12.01 -4.69 10.53
CA PHE A 23 12.52 -5.85 9.82
C PHE A 23 11.45 -6.93 9.78
N VAL A 24 11.29 -7.58 8.63
CA VAL A 24 10.24 -8.57 8.38
C VAL A 24 10.46 -9.86 9.19
N ASP A 25 11.68 -10.07 9.69
CA ASP A 25 12.04 -11.13 10.62
C ASP A 25 11.83 -10.78 12.11
N SER A 26 11.39 -9.55 12.41
CA SER A 26 11.22 -9.09 13.79
C SER A 26 9.98 -9.68 14.44
N ARG A 27 10.09 -10.11 15.71
CA ARG A 27 8.92 -10.49 16.53
C ARG A 27 7.88 -9.37 16.63
N LYS A 28 8.29 -8.10 16.55
CA LYS A 28 7.39 -6.95 16.57
C LYS A 28 6.41 -6.93 15.39
N LEU A 29 6.73 -7.61 14.29
CA LEU A 29 5.85 -7.73 13.14
C LEU A 29 4.52 -8.38 13.54
N PHE A 30 4.57 -9.45 14.34
CA PHE A 30 3.38 -10.17 14.82
C PHE A 30 2.54 -9.37 15.83
N ASP A 31 3.06 -8.25 16.34
CA ASP A 31 2.31 -7.32 17.19
C ASP A 31 1.72 -6.14 16.41
N THR A 32 2.06 -6.00 15.14
CA THR A 32 1.73 -4.85 14.30
C THR A 32 0.61 -5.23 13.33
N PRO A 33 -0.65 -4.81 13.52
CA PRO A 33 -1.77 -5.25 12.68
C PRO A 33 -1.70 -4.72 11.24
N PHE A 34 -0.96 -3.64 11.00
CA PHE A 34 -0.87 -2.95 9.71
C PHE A 34 0.58 -2.63 9.36
N VAL A 35 1.02 -3.07 8.20
CA VAL A 35 2.33 -2.72 7.62
C VAL A 35 2.13 -2.04 6.28
N TYR A 36 2.83 -0.93 6.06
CA TYR A 36 2.88 -0.27 4.75
C TYR A 36 4.33 -0.22 4.27
N LEU A 37 4.57 -0.80 3.10
CA LEU A 37 5.86 -0.89 2.44
C LEU A 37 5.81 -0.07 1.17
N CYS A 38 6.74 0.89 1.02
CA CYS A 38 6.89 1.68 -0.19
C CYS A 38 8.33 1.58 -0.66
N MET A 39 8.53 1.20 -1.92
CA MET A 39 9.86 0.95 -2.48
C MET A 39 10.03 1.71 -3.79
N ASP A 40 11.15 2.43 -3.92
CA ASP A 40 11.53 3.18 -5.12
C ASP A 40 12.51 2.39 -6.01
N GLU A 41 13.11 1.32 -5.48
CA GLU A 41 14.12 0.48 -6.13
C GLU A 41 13.81 -1.00 -5.90
N GLY A 42 14.44 -1.86 -6.71
CA GLY A 42 14.38 -3.30 -6.54
C GLY A 42 15.10 -3.80 -5.30
N PHE A 43 14.62 -4.92 -4.76
CA PHE A 43 15.15 -5.58 -3.57
C PHE A 43 14.83 -7.07 -3.62
N GLU A 44 15.50 -7.86 -2.79
CA GLU A 44 15.22 -9.28 -2.66
C GLU A 44 15.12 -9.67 -1.19
N LEU A 45 14.17 -10.54 -0.87
CA LEU A 45 14.05 -11.16 0.44
C LEU A 45 14.89 -12.43 0.49
N THR A 46 15.46 -12.69 1.66
CA THR A 46 15.90 -14.03 2.03
C THR A 46 14.69 -14.96 2.20
N GLU A 47 14.92 -16.28 2.11
CA GLU A 47 13.87 -17.27 2.33
C GLU A 47 13.22 -17.17 3.72
N ILE A 48 14.00 -16.78 4.74
CA ILE A 48 13.52 -16.61 6.10
C ILE A 48 12.59 -15.40 6.20
N GLU A 49 12.96 -14.27 5.58
CA GLU A 49 12.10 -13.08 5.54
C GLU A 49 10.80 -13.34 4.80
N ALA A 50 10.86 -14.02 3.64
CA ALA A 50 9.66 -14.36 2.87
C ALA A 50 8.73 -15.27 3.67
N ARG A 51 9.28 -16.28 4.35
CA ARG A 51 8.51 -17.17 5.23
C ARG A 51 7.86 -16.42 6.38
N ASN A 52 8.62 -15.55 7.07
CA ASN A 52 8.12 -14.76 8.19
C ASN A 52 7.02 -13.79 7.74
N PHE A 53 7.17 -13.16 6.57
CA PHE A 53 6.13 -12.31 6.00
C PHE A 53 4.86 -13.09 5.68
N GLY A 54 5.01 -14.27 5.07
CA GLY A 54 3.91 -15.16 4.77
C GLY A 54 3.17 -15.62 6.03
N GLU A 55 3.88 -15.92 7.11
CA GLU A 55 3.29 -16.24 8.40
C GLU A 55 2.55 -15.04 9.02
N TYR A 56 3.15 -13.85 8.96
CA TYR A 56 2.52 -12.61 9.44
C TYR A 56 1.18 -12.38 8.75
N LEU A 57 1.16 -12.45 7.41
CA LEU A 57 -0.06 -12.27 6.62
C LEU A 57 -1.11 -13.34 6.96
N ARG A 58 -0.72 -14.61 7.12
CA ARG A 58 -1.65 -15.70 7.47
C ARG A 58 -2.21 -15.58 8.90
N LYS A 59 -1.43 -15.07 9.86
CA LYS A 59 -1.81 -14.91 11.27
C LYS A 59 -2.64 -13.66 11.59
N GLY A 60 -3.22 -13.02 10.58
CA GLY A 60 -4.08 -11.85 10.76
C GLY A 60 -3.38 -10.51 10.54
N GLY A 61 -2.12 -10.53 10.11
CA GLY A 61 -1.45 -9.33 9.61
C GLY A 61 -2.08 -8.83 8.32
N PHE A 62 -1.99 -7.52 8.10
CA PHE A 62 -2.39 -6.86 6.86
C PHE A 62 -1.24 -6.02 6.33
N ALA A 63 -0.98 -6.09 5.01
CA ALA A 63 0.08 -5.31 4.38
C ALA A 63 -0.39 -4.55 3.14
N VAL A 64 0.09 -3.32 3.00
CA VAL A 64 -0.03 -2.54 1.77
C VAL A 64 1.37 -2.37 1.19
N LEU A 65 1.57 -2.81 -0.05
CA LEU A 65 2.81 -2.72 -0.80
C LEU A 65 2.57 -1.70 -1.93
N ASP A 66 3.27 -0.59 -1.89
CA ASP A 66 3.09 0.53 -2.82
C ASP A 66 4.36 0.73 -3.66
N ASN A 67 4.22 0.69 -4.98
CA ASN A 67 5.30 1.08 -5.88
C ASN A 67 5.53 2.58 -5.74
N GLY A 68 6.72 2.97 -5.29
CA GLY A 68 7.10 4.36 -5.11
C GLY A 68 7.32 5.08 -6.44
N LYS A 69 7.59 4.36 -7.53
CA LYS A 69 7.79 4.92 -8.89
C LYS A 69 6.77 4.33 -9.87
N PRO A 70 5.46 4.61 -9.70
CA PRO A 70 4.43 4.03 -10.56
C PRO A 70 4.48 4.56 -12.01
N GLN A 71 5.19 5.66 -12.26
CA GLN A 71 5.39 6.19 -13.61
C GLN A 71 6.43 5.42 -14.43
N ASP A 72 7.26 4.59 -13.79
CA ASP A 72 8.28 3.79 -14.44
C ASP A 72 7.68 2.41 -14.75
N GLU A 73 7.18 2.23 -15.98
CA GLU A 73 6.60 0.96 -16.40
C GLU A 73 7.63 -0.18 -16.27
N PHE A 74 7.22 -1.32 -15.69
CA PHE A 74 8.07 -2.48 -15.45
C PHE A 74 9.28 -2.19 -14.54
N SER A 75 9.10 -1.28 -13.56
CA SER A 75 10.16 -0.93 -12.61
C SER A 75 10.67 -2.13 -11.81
N SER A 76 11.93 -2.06 -11.40
CA SER A 76 12.55 -3.03 -10.50
C SER A 76 11.83 -3.11 -9.14
N ALA A 77 11.26 -1.99 -8.68
CA ALA A 77 10.46 -1.91 -7.46
C ALA A 77 9.15 -2.70 -7.59
N GLU A 78 8.37 -2.50 -8.67
CA GLU A 78 7.17 -3.30 -8.97
C GLU A 78 7.51 -4.80 -8.97
N ALA A 79 8.54 -5.18 -9.73
CA ALA A 79 8.94 -6.58 -9.86
C ALA A 79 9.27 -7.21 -8.50
N SER A 80 9.98 -6.47 -7.64
CA SER A 80 10.41 -6.91 -6.31
C SER A 80 9.24 -7.01 -5.32
N LEU A 81 8.34 -6.04 -5.29
CA LEU A 81 7.15 -6.06 -4.44
C LEU A 81 6.22 -7.24 -4.80
N ARG A 82 5.99 -7.45 -6.10
CA ARG A 82 5.19 -8.59 -6.56
C ARG A 82 5.88 -9.92 -6.27
N ARG A 83 7.22 -9.98 -6.42
CA ARG A 83 8.00 -11.17 -6.08
C ARG A 83 7.95 -11.47 -4.59
N MET A 84 8.09 -10.47 -3.73
CA MET A 84 7.95 -10.60 -2.27
C MET A 84 6.65 -11.29 -1.88
N LEU A 85 5.52 -10.87 -2.45
CA LEU A 85 4.21 -11.50 -2.19
C LEU A 85 4.13 -12.94 -2.72
N ARG A 86 4.66 -13.21 -3.92
CA ARG A 86 4.73 -14.57 -4.48
C ARG A 86 5.59 -15.50 -3.64
N ASP A 87 6.78 -15.07 -3.24
CA ASP A 87 7.71 -15.87 -2.44
C ASP A 87 7.16 -16.13 -1.02
N SER A 88 6.36 -15.20 -0.48
CA SER A 88 5.77 -15.31 0.86
C SER A 88 4.48 -16.13 0.92
N LEU A 89 3.66 -16.06 -0.14
CA LEU A 89 2.32 -16.66 -0.16
C LEU A 89 2.20 -17.87 -1.10
N GLY A 90 3.17 -18.08 -2.00
CA GLY A 90 3.15 -19.20 -2.94
C GLY A 90 1.90 -19.17 -3.83
N LYS A 91 1.14 -20.27 -3.84
CA LYS A 91 -0.08 -20.42 -4.66
C LYS A 91 -1.21 -19.48 -4.26
N ASP A 92 -1.16 -18.95 -3.04
CA ASP A 92 -2.16 -18.01 -2.54
C ASP A 92 -1.93 -16.58 -3.08
N ALA A 93 -0.78 -16.29 -3.69
CA ALA A 93 -0.43 -14.99 -4.24
C ALA A 93 -1.16 -14.65 -5.56
N LYS A 94 -2.50 -14.58 -5.50
CA LYS A 94 -3.36 -14.21 -6.62
C LYS A 94 -3.69 -12.73 -6.55
N PHE A 95 -3.10 -11.95 -7.44
CA PHE A 95 -3.36 -10.52 -7.57
C PHE A 95 -4.65 -10.32 -8.35
N LEU A 96 -5.69 -9.85 -7.70
CA LEU A 96 -6.99 -9.57 -8.32
C LEU A 96 -7.40 -8.13 -8.04
N PRO A 97 -8.00 -7.42 -9.00
CA PRO A 97 -8.56 -6.10 -8.74
C PRO A 97 -9.55 -6.15 -7.56
N ILE A 98 -9.38 -5.25 -6.59
CA ILE A 98 -10.32 -5.11 -5.48
C ILE A 98 -11.58 -4.42 -6.01
N PRO A 99 -12.77 -5.05 -5.92
CA PRO A 99 -14.02 -4.45 -6.37
C PRO A 99 -14.33 -3.13 -5.66
N ASN A 100 -14.95 -2.17 -6.34
CA ASN A 100 -15.27 -0.86 -5.74
C ASN A 100 -16.20 -0.97 -4.52
N ASN A 101 -17.06 -1.99 -4.45
CA ASN A 101 -17.94 -2.23 -3.31
C ASN A 101 -17.25 -2.96 -2.14
N HIS A 102 -15.94 -3.20 -2.20
CA HIS A 102 -15.21 -3.90 -1.15
C HIS A 102 -15.14 -3.04 0.13
N PRO A 103 -15.26 -3.60 1.35
CA PRO A 103 -15.34 -2.81 2.58
C PRO A 103 -14.12 -1.91 2.85
N VAL A 104 -12.95 -2.23 2.29
CA VAL A 104 -11.77 -1.35 2.38
C VAL A 104 -12.03 0.06 1.81
N TYR A 105 -12.95 0.20 0.88
CA TYR A 105 -13.32 1.50 0.28
C TYR A 105 -14.44 2.24 1.04
N HIS A 106 -15.03 1.62 2.07
CA HIS A 106 -16.24 2.12 2.75
C HIS A 106 -16.23 2.00 4.29
N CYS A 107 -15.14 1.51 4.89
CA CYS A 107 -15.08 1.26 6.33
C CYS A 107 -14.97 2.52 7.21
N PHE A 108 -14.58 3.67 6.63
CA PHE A 108 -14.44 4.93 7.37
C PHE A 108 -14.79 6.15 6.52
N PHE A 109 -14.17 6.27 5.35
CA PHE A 109 -14.57 7.18 4.26
C PHE A 109 -15.12 6.36 3.10
N ASP A 110 -15.95 6.97 2.26
CA ASP A 110 -16.51 6.36 1.06
C ASP A 110 -15.73 6.71 -0.20
N PHE A 111 -15.50 5.68 -1.02
CA PHE A 111 -14.85 5.76 -2.33
C PHE A 111 -15.65 4.97 -3.38
N ASP A 112 -16.80 5.50 -3.78
CA ASP A 112 -17.74 4.83 -4.70
C ASP A 112 -17.11 4.47 -6.07
N ASP A 113 -16.21 5.34 -6.55
CA ASP A 113 -15.49 5.15 -7.81
C ASP A 113 -14.17 4.37 -7.66
N GLY A 114 -13.93 3.82 -6.47
CA GLY A 114 -12.72 3.08 -6.14
C GLY A 114 -11.54 3.98 -5.71
N PRO A 115 -10.31 3.47 -5.80
CA PRO A 115 -9.14 4.11 -5.19
C PRO A 115 -8.82 5.46 -5.86
N PRO A 116 -8.47 6.51 -5.08
CA PRO A 116 -8.11 7.81 -5.64
C PRO A 116 -6.88 7.69 -6.55
N GLN A 117 -6.76 8.59 -7.52
CA GLN A 117 -5.56 8.70 -8.35
C GLN A 117 -4.36 9.09 -7.49
N GLY A 118 -3.20 8.47 -7.70
CA GLY A 118 -1.98 8.73 -6.94
C GLY A 118 -0.93 9.51 -7.76
N ALA A 119 0.34 9.18 -7.55
CA ALA A 119 1.49 9.69 -8.27
C ALA A 119 1.69 9.05 -9.65
N GLU A 120 0.91 8.02 -9.99
CA GLU A 120 0.88 7.41 -11.33
C GLU A 120 0.39 8.38 -12.42
N ILE A 121 -0.24 9.49 -12.05
CA ILE A 121 -0.61 10.56 -12.98
C ILE A 121 0.45 11.66 -12.94
N ALA A 122 1.41 11.57 -13.87
CA ALA A 122 2.47 12.54 -14.05
C ALA A 122 2.62 12.90 -15.54
N ILE A 123 2.92 14.18 -15.78
CA ILE A 123 3.34 14.67 -17.10
C ILE A 123 4.87 14.64 -17.12
N SER A 124 5.44 13.84 -18.02
CA SER A 124 6.88 13.73 -18.20
C SER A 124 7.30 14.39 -19.51
N VAL A 125 8.37 15.20 -19.48
CA VAL A 125 9.03 15.69 -20.70
C VAL A 125 9.90 14.58 -21.26
N VAL A 126 9.62 14.13 -22.47
CA VAL A 126 10.27 12.94 -23.06
C VAL A 126 11.37 13.33 -24.03
N SER A 127 11.22 14.47 -24.68
CA SER A 127 12.28 15.05 -25.50
C SER A 127 12.08 16.54 -25.65
N THR A 128 13.20 17.26 -25.74
CA THR A 128 13.23 18.65 -26.19
C THR A 128 13.83 18.67 -27.58
N ILE A 129 13.04 19.14 -28.55
CA ILE A 129 13.48 19.38 -29.92
C ILE A 129 13.87 20.85 -30.02
N THR A 130 15.13 21.14 -30.29
CA THR A 130 15.60 22.49 -30.60
C THR A 130 15.52 22.71 -32.10
N VAL A 131 14.67 23.65 -32.54
CA VAL A 131 14.64 24.12 -33.93
C VAL A 131 15.30 25.49 -33.96
N TYR A 132 16.49 25.59 -34.58
CA TYR A 132 17.32 26.79 -34.54
C TYR A 132 16.61 28.09 -35.00
N THR A 133 15.56 27.98 -35.81
CA THR A 133 14.76 29.12 -36.29
C THR A 133 13.52 29.44 -35.44
N PHE A 134 13.02 28.48 -34.65
CA PHE A 134 11.71 28.58 -33.97
C PHE A 134 11.75 28.33 -32.45
N GLY A 135 12.91 27.96 -31.89
CA GLY A 135 13.09 27.71 -30.45
C GLY A 135 12.92 26.24 -30.04
N ASN A 136 12.78 26.02 -28.74
CA ASN A 136 12.67 24.69 -28.13
C ASN A 136 11.20 24.25 -28.04
N PHE A 137 10.92 23.02 -28.51
CA PHE A 137 9.64 22.35 -28.33
C PHE A 137 9.81 21.17 -27.40
N ASN A 138 8.97 21.08 -26.38
CA ASN A 138 8.95 19.94 -25.47
C ASN A 138 7.84 18.97 -25.89
N ASN A 139 8.19 17.70 -26.08
CA ASN A 139 7.22 16.63 -26.19
C ASN A 139 6.92 16.10 -24.79
N PHE A 140 5.63 16.00 -24.47
CA PHE A 140 5.15 15.49 -23.20
C PHE A 140 4.50 14.12 -23.39
N THR A 141 4.71 13.21 -22.44
CA THR A 141 3.87 12.01 -22.28
C THR A 141 3.14 12.07 -20.96
N MET A 142 1.93 11.53 -20.96
CA MET A 142 1.17 11.25 -19.75
C MET A 142 1.43 9.80 -19.37
N SER A 143 1.79 9.53 -18.12
CA SER A 143 1.87 8.18 -17.61
C SER A 143 0.50 7.49 -17.57
N LYS A 144 0.50 6.16 -17.65
CA LYS A 144 -0.72 5.35 -17.73
C LYS A 144 -1.52 5.44 -16.43
N GLN A 145 -2.81 5.72 -16.57
CA GLN A 145 -3.75 5.71 -15.45
C GLN A 145 -4.02 4.28 -14.97
N VAL A 146 -3.92 4.07 -13.65
CA VAL A 146 -4.32 2.83 -12.97
C VAL A 146 -5.63 3.08 -12.24
N PHE A 147 -6.64 2.23 -12.43
CA PHE A 147 -8.00 2.45 -11.90
C PHE A 147 -8.35 1.62 -10.67
N TYR A 148 -7.50 0.65 -10.32
CA TYR A 148 -7.78 -0.31 -9.26
C TYR A 148 -6.56 -0.48 -8.35
N LEU A 149 -6.80 -1.06 -7.17
CA LEU A 149 -5.77 -1.70 -6.36
C LEU A 149 -5.88 -3.21 -6.56
N GLU A 150 -4.77 -3.93 -6.42
CA GLU A 150 -4.78 -5.40 -6.49
C GLU A 150 -4.75 -5.97 -5.07
N GLY A 151 -5.73 -6.82 -4.75
CA GLY A 151 -5.82 -7.54 -3.49
C GLY A 151 -5.33 -8.97 -3.62
N ILE A 152 -4.83 -9.51 -2.50
CA ILE A 152 -4.59 -10.93 -2.31
C ILE A 152 -5.42 -11.41 -1.12
N THR A 153 -6.21 -12.46 -1.33
CA THR A 153 -7.13 -13.02 -0.34
C THR A 153 -6.72 -14.44 0.07
N ILE A 154 -6.82 -14.76 1.36
CA ILE A 154 -6.63 -16.11 1.92
C ILE A 154 -7.86 -16.40 2.78
N ASP A 155 -8.55 -17.51 2.50
CA ASP A 155 -9.80 -17.89 3.18
C ASP A 155 -10.80 -16.73 3.26
N ASP A 156 -11.06 -16.10 2.11
CA ASP A 156 -11.92 -14.91 1.92
C ASP A 156 -11.50 -13.63 2.67
N ARG A 157 -10.38 -13.66 3.40
CA ARG A 157 -9.82 -12.49 4.08
C ARG A 157 -8.83 -11.78 3.18
N LEU A 158 -8.98 -10.46 2.99
CA LEU A 158 -7.98 -9.65 2.30
C LEU A 158 -6.74 -9.51 3.19
N VAL A 159 -5.61 -10.09 2.77
CA VAL A 159 -4.37 -10.13 3.56
C VAL A 159 -3.37 -9.08 3.09
N ALA A 160 -3.35 -8.77 1.80
CA ALA A 160 -2.43 -7.80 1.25
C ALA A 160 -3.06 -6.99 0.11
N ILE A 161 -2.60 -5.76 -0.03
CA ILE A 161 -2.87 -4.88 -1.17
C ILE A 161 -1.54 -4.58 -1.86
N TYR A 162 -1.48 -4.81 -3.17
CA TYR A 162 -0.48 -4.21 -4.04
C TYR A 162 -1.07 -2.96 -4.71
N SER A 163 -0.29 -1.89 -4.69
CA SER A 163 -0.65 -0.57 -5.18
C SER A 163 0.43 -0.08 -6.14
N ASP A 164 0.02 0.23 -7.37
CA ASP A 164 0.87 0.93 -8.34
C ASP A 164 0.46 2.40 -8.45
N LYS A 165 0.20 3.01 -7.29
CA LYS A 165 -0.34 4.37 -7.15
C LYS A 165 0.70 5.36 -6.64
N GLY A 166 1.73 4.93 -5.93
CA GLY A 166 2.69 5.84 -5.29
C GLY A 166 2.01 6.78 -4.29
N TYR A 167 1.07 6.25 -3.50
CA TYR A 167 0.43 7.00 -2.41
C TYR A 167 1.42 7.51 -1.38
N GLY A 168 2.54 6.81 -1.17
CA GLY A 168 3.59 7.25 -0.26
C GLY A 168 4.15 8.63 -0.61
N LYS A 169 4.26 8.93 -1.92
CA LYS A 169 4.63 10.26 -2.42
C LYS A 169 3.52 11.27 -2.19
N LYS A 170 2.27 10.92 -2.52
CA LYS A 170 1.11 11.81 -2.30
C LYS A 170 0.89 12.17 -0.83
N TRP A 171 1.14 11.24 0.08
CA TRP A 171 1.06 11.53 1.51
C TRP A 171 2.15 12.52 1.96
N ALA A 172 3.29 12.58 1.27
CA ALA A 172 4.34 13.55 1.54
C ALA A 172 4.09 14.93 0.92
N ASP A 173 3.17 15.04 -0.06
CA ASP A 173 2.75 16.32 -0.62
C ASP A 173 2.06 17.19 0.45
N THR A 174 2.15 18.51 0.31
CA THR A 174 1.52 19.48 1.23
C THR A 174 0.22 20.08 0.69
N VAL A 175 -0.17 19.73 -0.55
CA VAL A 175 -1.34 20.28 -1.24
C VAL A 175 -2.09 19.19 -1.99
N LYS A 176 -3.43 19.28 -2.02
CA LYS A 176 -4.34 18.42 -2.80
C LYS A 176 -4.09 16.90 -2.63
N ASN A 177 -3.74 16.45 -1.44
CA ASN A 177 -3.49 15.04 -1.12
C ASN A 177 -4.56 14.40 -0.22
N GLU A 178 -5.64 15.13 0.08
CA GLU A 178 -6.67 14.69 1.03
C GLU A 178 -7.32 13.34 0.66
N PRO A 179 -7.69 13.06 -0.61
CA PRO A 179 -8.26 11.75 -0.96
C PRO A 179 -7.31 10.59 -0.67
N GLN A 180 -6.00 10.77 -0.91
CA GLN A 180 -4.99 9.73 -0.68
C GLN A 180 -4.77 9.53 0.81
N LEU A 181 -4.79 10.62 1.61
CA LEU A 181 -4.75 10.54 3.07
C LEU A 181 -5.96 9.76 3.61
N LYS A 182 -7.17 10.06 3.11
CA LYS A 182 -8.41 9.37 3.46
C LYS A 182 -8.36 7.88 3.10
N MET A 183 -7.87 7.54 1.90
CA MET A 183 -7.68 6.14 1.51
C MET A 183 -6.71 5.41 2.44
N GLY A 184 -5.64 6.10 2.85
CA GLY A 184 -4.73 5.58 3.87
C GLY A 184 -5.46 5.30 5.19
N VAL A 185 -6.31 6.21 5.68
CA VAL A 185 -7.11 5.98 6.90
C VAL A 185 -7.99 4.74 6.77
N ASN A 186 -8.68 4.59 5.65
CA ASN A 186 -9.46 3.39 5.34
C ASN A 186 -8.62 2.10 5.43
N MET A 187 -7.43 2.07 4.84
CA MET A 187 -6.54 0.90 4.90
C MET A 187 -6.19 0.51 6.34
N VAL A 188 -5.93 1.48 7.21
CA VAL A 188 -5.65 1.23 8.63
C VAL A 188 -6.89 0.79 9.39
N VAL A 189 -8.02 1.47 9.21
CA VAL A 189 -9.27 1.10 9.89
C VAL A 189 -9.65 -0.33 9.50
N PHE A 190 -9.64 -0.63 8.19
CA PHE A 190 -9.91 -1.96 7.68
C PHE A 190 -9.00 -3.03 8.29
N ALA A 191 -7.68 -2.78 8.35
CA ALA A 191 -6.73 -3.71 8.97
C ALA A 191 -7.02 -3.99 10.46
N LEU A 192 -7.61 -3.02 11.17
CA LEU A 192 -7.93 -3.14 12.59
C LEU A 192 -9.31 -3.76 12.85
N THR A 193 -10.24 -3.64 11.91
CA THR A 193 -11.64 -4.06 12.10
C THR A 193 -12.03 -5.30 11.29
N GLN A 194 -11.23 -5.71 10.30
CA GLN A 194 -11.49 -6.92 9.53
C GLN A 194 -11.45 -8.16 10.44
N GLU A 195 -12.34 -9.10 10.14
CA GLU A 195 -12.39 -10.40 10.82
C GLU A 195 -11.05 -11.15 10.73
N GLY A 196 -10.63 -11.76 11.84
CA GLY A 196 -9.38 -12.51 11.93
C GLY A 196 -8.12 -11.62 11.96
N SER A 197 -8.24 -10.30 12.05
CA SER A 197 -7.10 -9.41 12.21
C SER A 197 -6.37 -9.60 13.54
N ILE A 198 -5.07 -9.28 13.60
CA ILE A 198 -4.30 -9.28 14.85
C ILE A 198 -4.96 -8.39 15.92
N ALA A 199 -5.57 -7.27 15.51
CA ALA A 199 -6.24 -6.36 16.43
C ALA A 199 -7.47 -7.01 17.09
N GLN A 200 -8.33 -7.64 16.28
CA GLN A 200 -9.51 -8.35 16.79
C GLN A 200 -9.12 -9.51 17.70
N GLN A 201 -8.16 -10.35 17.29
CA GLN A 201 -7.67 -11.47 18.10
C GLN A 201 -7.19 -11.03 19.48
N LYS A 202 -6.50 -9.88 19.56
CA LYS A 202 -6.07 -9.30 20.85
C LYS A 202 -7.26 -8.85 21.70
N MET A 203 -8.27 -8.22 21.10
CA MET A 203 -9.47 -7.79 21.81
C MET A 203 -10.27 -8.98 22.37
N ASP A 204 -10.41 -10.05 21.59
CA ASP A 204 -11.12 -11.27 22.00
C ASP A 204 -10.37 -11.98 23.13
N PHE A 205 -9.04 -12.02 23.08
CA PHE A 205 -8.22 -12.55 24.16
C PHE A 205 -8.43 -11.79 25.48
N PHE A 206 -8.43 -10.46 25.47
CA PHE A 206 -8.66 -9.68 26.69
C PHE A 206 -10.09 -9.83 27.24
N SER A 207 -11.08 -9.99 26.37
CA SER A 207 -12.49 -10.15 26.76
C SER A 207 -12.80 -11.52 27.35
N SER A 208 -12.05 -12.57 26.97
CA SER A 208 -12.23 -13.94 27.46
C SER A 208 -11.53 -14.25 28.79
N VAL A 209 -10.66 -13.34 29.25
CA VAL A 209 -9.89 -13.47 30.51
C VAL A 209 -10.53 -12.66 31.66
N GLN A 210 -11.63 -11.94 31.41
CA GLN A 210 -12.48 -11.29 32.42
C GLN A 210 -13.68 -12.15 32.80
#